data_AF-A0A924SDN8-F1
#
_entry.id   AF-A0A924SDN8-F1
#
_cell.length_a   1.000
_cell.length_b   1.000
_cell.length_c   1.000
_cell.angle_alpha   90.00
_cell.angle_beta   90.00
_cell.angle_gamma   90.00
#
_symmetry.space_group_name_H-M   'P 1'
#
loop_
_entity.id
_entity.type
_entity.pdbx_description
1 polymer ?
#
loop_
_entity_poly.entity_id
_entity_poly.type
_entity_poly.pdbx_seq_one_letter_code
_entity_poly.pdbx_strand_id
1 'polypeptide(L)'
;SNTVAKYQTEVKQLAETMRTDTERQTKLLAEKRYEAVADPTLTLLPPKVQEAVPYLNFAPLDNALAKLEKNAQAYAQARKANAALPADRQKQLDQLLYQAEQQLLSAEGLPRRPWYRHQIYAPGFYTGYGVKTMPGVREAIEQKDWTLADVEIVRIAAALMREADLVTRAAVLLDRAMVSRPIP
;
A
#
# COMPACT_ATOMS: atom_id res chain seq x y z
N SER A 1 -11.27 -9.52 6.51
CA SER A 1 -10.62 -8.20 6.62
C SER A 1 -9.29 -8.28 5.88
N ASN A 2 -9.12 -7.51 4.79
CA ASN A 2 -7.89 -7.49 3.99
C ASN A 2 -6.96 -6.39 4.53
N THR A 3 -5.90 -6.79 5.25
CA THR A 3 -5.00 -5.88 5.97
C THR A 3 -4.36 -4.83 5.06
N VAL A 4 -3.98 -5.20 3.83
CA VAL A 4 -3.32 -4.28 2.90
C VAL A 4 -4.30 -3.21 2.39
N ALA A 5 -5.57 -3.58 2.17
CA ALA A 5 -6.62 -2.63 1.81
C ALA A 5 -6.86 -1.60 2.92
N LYS A 6 -6.76 -2.01 4.20
CA LYS A 6 -6.83 -1.06 5.33
C LYS A 6 -5.71 -0.02 5.25
N TYR A 7 -4.47 -0.45 5.02
CA TYR A 7 -3.32 0.46 4.92
C TYR A 7 -3.46 1.44 3.76
N GLN A 8 -4.02 0.98 2.65
CA GLN A 8 -4.31 1.83 1.50
C GLN A 8 -5.34 2.92 1.83
N THR A 9 -6.41 2.58 2.54
CA THR A 9 -7.38 3.56 3.03
C THR A 9 -6.72 4.58 3.96
N GLU A 10 -5.83 4.14 4.84
CA GLU A 10 -5.13 5.05 5.76
C GLU A 10 -4.25 6.09 5.03
N VAL A 11 -3.53 5.69 3.97
CA VAL A 11 -2.69 6.65 3.20
C VAL A 11 -3.53 7.58 2.32
N LYS A 12 -4.65 7.10 1.78
CA LYS A 12 -5.63 7.96 1.07
C LYS A 12 -6.23 9.00 2.02
N GLN A 13 -6.66 8.55 3.20
CA GLN A 13 -7.22 9.42 4.23
C GLN A 13 -6.20 10.47 4.70
N LEU A 14 -4.93 10.08 4.85
CA LEU A 14 -3.86 11.01 5.18
C LEU A 14 -3.73 12.15 4.15
N ALA A 15 -3.69 11.82 2.86
CA ALA A 15 -3.62 12.82 1.80
C ALA A 15 -4.86 13.74 1.78
N GLU A 16 -6.05 13.16 1.98
CA GLU A 16 -7.31 13.91 2.04
C GLU A 16 -7.35 14.88 3.23
N THR A 17 -7.04 14.38 4.43
CA THR A 17 -7.01 15.20 5.64
C THR A 17 -6.02 16.36 5.48
N MET A 18 -4.81 16.09 4.98
CA MET A 18 -3.83 17.15 4.78
C MET A 18 -4.28 18.20 3.74
N ARG A 19 -5.00 17.79 2.69
CA ARG A 19 -5.59 18.72 1.71
C ARG A 19 -6.65 19.60 2.37
N THR A 20 -7.64 18.99 3.04
CA THR A 20 -8.74 19.73 3.68
C THR A 20 -8.24 20.69 4.77
N ASP A 21 -7.21 20.30 5.53
CA ASP A 21 -6.58 21.17 6.54
C ASP A 21 -5.81 22.33 5.90
N THR A 22 -5.10 22.07 4.78
CA THR A 22 -4.40 23.11 4.03
C THR A 22 -5.37 24.13 3.43
N GLU A 23 -6.48 23.67 2.85
CA GLU A 23 -7.54 24.52 2.32
C GLU A 23 -8.21 25.35 3.42
N ARG A 24 -8.51 24.72 4.57
CA ARG A 24 -9.05 25.41 5.74
C ARG A 24 -8.10 26.50 6.22
N GLN A 25 -6.81 26.21 6.38
CA GLN A 25 -5.82 27.20 6.81
C GLN A 25 -5.70 28.34 5.81
N THR A 26 -5.67 28.04 4.51
CA THR A 26 -5.61 29.04 3.44
C THR A 26 -6.81 29.98 3.49
N LYS A 27 -8.01 29.44 3.72
CA LYS A 27 -9.22 30.25 3.90
C LYS A 27 -9.14 31.14 5.14
N LEU A 28 -8.68 30.62 6.29
CA LEU A 28 -8.53 31.40 7.53
C LEU A 28 -7.53 32.55 7.37
N LEU A 29 -6.45 32.33 6.63
CA LEU A 29 -5.46 33.35 6.30
C LEU A 29 -6.04 34.41 5.36
N ALA A 30 -6.77 34.01 4.32
CA ALA A 30 -7.44 34.93 3.41
C ALA A 30 -8.48 35.82 4.12
N GLU A 31 -9.18 35.27 5.11
CA GLU A 31 -10.16 35.99 5.95
C GLU A 31 -9.52 36.78 7.10
N LYS A 32 -8.18 36.83 7.21
CA LYS A 32 -7.43 37.47 8.30
C LYS A 32 -7.86 37.06 9.71
N ARG A 33 -8.41 35.84 9.87
CA ARG A 33 -8.95 35.40 11.17
C ARG A 33 -7.89 35.29 12.26
N TYR A 34 -6.66 34.94 11.89
CA TYR A 34 -5.55 34.86 12.84
C TYR A 34 -5.20 36.23 13.44
N GLU A 35 -5.28 37.30 12.66
CA GLU A 35 -5.10 38.67 13.16
C GLU A 35 -6.26 39.09 14.07
N ALA A 36 -7.49 38.71 13.71
CA ALA A 36 -8.70 39.08 14.44
C ALA A 36 -8.81 38.48 15.86
N VAL A 37 -8.15 37.35 16.12
CA VAL A 37 -8.16 36.67 17.43
C VAL A 37 -6.82 36.74 18.18
N ALA A 38 -5.82 37.41 17.61
CA ALA A 38 -4.51 37.55 18.23
C ALA A 38 -4.60 38.46 19.47
N ASP A 39 -4.01 38.03 20.58
CA ASP A 39 -3.83 38.89 21.75
C ASP A 39 -2.85 40.03 21.39
N PRO A 40 -3.27 41.30 21.49
CA PRO A 40 -2.43 42.43 21.10
C PRO A 40 -1.17 42.59 21.98
N THR A 41 -1.12 41.94 23.15
CA THR A 41 0.06 41.92 24.02
C THR A 41 1.10 40.86 23.63
N LEU A 42 0.74 39.94 22.72
CA LEU A 42 1.62 38.86 22.24
C LEU A 42 1.89 39.02 20.73
N THR A 43 3.16 39.11 20.34
CA THR A 43 3.53 39.17 18.92
C THR A 43 3.54 37.76 18.30
N LEU A 44 2.36 37.26 17.95
CA LEU A 44 2.20 36.00 17.23
C LEU A 44 2.18 36.26 15.72
N LEU A 45 3.15 35.69 15.00
CA LEU A 45 3.14 35.70 13.54
C LEU A 45 2.08 34.72 13.03
N PRO A 46 1.29 35.08 12.00
CA PRO A 46 0.34 34.15 11.39
C PRO A 46 1.10 32.95 10.81
N PRO A 47 0.44 31.77 10.76
CA PRO A 47 1.06 30.60 10.16
C PRO A 47 1.39 30.86 8.69
N LYS A 48 2.51 30.30 8.21
CA LYS A 48 2.92 30.43 6.81
C LYS A 48 1.86 29.80 5.89
N VAL A 49 1.58 30.46 4.77
CA VAL A 49 0.76 29.89 3.69
C VAL A 49 1.41 28.60 3.24
N GLN A 50 0.63 27.52 3.17
CA GLN A 50 1.10 26.21 2.73
C GLN A 50 0.72 26.02 1.25
N GLU A 51 1.57 25.33 0.49
CA GLU A 51 1.23 24.94 -0.88
C GLU A 51 0.05 23.96 -0.90
N ALA A 52 -0.78 24.06 -1.93
CA ALA A 52 -1.93 23.19 -2.11
C ALA A 52 -1.49 21.72 -2.27
N VAL A 53 -2.17 20.82 -1.56
CA VAL A 53 -1.93 19.39 -1.67
C VAL A 53 -2.60 18.86 -2.94
N PRO A 54 -1.85 18.25 -3.88
CA PRO A 54 -2.41 17.75 -5.13
C PRO A 54 -3.28 16.49 -4.92
N TYR A 55 -4.00 16.12 -5.98
CA TYR A 55 -4.67 14.82 -6.05
C TYR A 55 -3.69 13.76 -6.53
N LEU A 56 -3.34 12.82 -5.64
CA LEU A 56 -2.45 11.70 -5.97
C LEU A 56 -3.22 10.58 -6.69
N ASN A 57 -2.57 9.90 -7.62
CA ASN A 57 -3.21 8.85 -8.41
C ASN A 57 -3.07 7.46 -7.75
N PHE A 58 -4.06 7.06 -6.96
CA PHE A 58 -4.10 5.74 -6.32
C PHE A 58 -4.68 4.61 -7.20
N ALA A 59 -5.16 4.91 -8.40
CA ALA A 59 -5.83 3.91 -9.25
C ALA A 59 -4.98 2.66 -9.56
N PRO A 60 -3.65 2.75 -9.80
CA PRO A 60 -2.82 1.56 -9.99
C PRO A 60 -2.84 0.63 -8.76
N LEU A 61 -2.82 1.21 -7.56
CA LEU A 61 -2.83 0.47 -6.31
C LEU A 61 -4.21 -0.16 -6.05
N ASP A 62 -5.29 0.56 -6.34
CA ASP A 62 -6.66 0.03 -6.30
C ASP A 62 -6.81 -1.21 -7.20
N ASN A 63 -6.35 -1.09 -8.45
CA ASN A 63 -6.43 -2.17 -9.43
C ASN A 63 -5.61 -3.40 -8.99
N ALA A 64 -4.42 -3.19 -8.44
CA ALA A 64 -3.58 -4.26 -7.94
C ALA A 64 -4.23 -5.01 -6.77
N LEU A 65 -4.82 -4.28 -5.81
CA LEU A 65 -5.54 -4.86 -4.68
C LEU A 65 -6.77 -5.65 -5.11
N ALA A 66 -7.57 -5.09 -6.03
CA ALA A 66 -8.75 -5.78 -6.56
C ALA A 66 -8.36 -7.08 -7.28
N LYS A 67 -7.25 -7.07 -8.05
CA LYS A 67 -6.73 -8.27 -8.70
C LYS A 67 -6.23 -9.31 -7.68
N LEU A 68 -5.47 -8.89 -6.67
CA LEU A 68 -4.98 -9.78 -5.61
C LEU A 68 -6.13 -10.43 -4.85
N GLU A 69 -7.16 -9.66 -4.48
CA GLU A 69 -8.33 -10.19 -3.77
C GLU A 69 -9.09 -11.21 -4.61
N LYS A 70 -9.36 -10.89 -5.89
CA LYS A 70 -9.98 -11.84 -6.82
C LYS A 70 -9.18 -13.14 -6.94
N ASN A 71 -7.86 -13.04 -7.06
CA ASN A 71 -6.98 -14.19 -7.20
C ASN A 71 -6.91 -15.02 -5.91
N ALA A 72 -6.87 -14.38 -4.75
CA ALA A 72 -6.89 -15.04 -3.46
C ALA A 72 -8.21 -15.81 -3.22
N GLN A 73 -9.35 -15.23 -3.63
CA GLN A 73 -10.63 -15.92 -3.59
C GLN A 73 -10.63 -17.15 -4.52
N ALA A 74 -10.16 -17.00 -5.76
CA ALA A 74 -10.05 -18.12 -6.70
C ALA A 74 -9.15 -19.24 -6.14
N TYR A 75 -7.99 -18.90 -5.60
CA TYR A 75 -7.09 -19.84 -4.92
C TYR A 75 -7.79 -20.56 -3.77
N ALA A 76 -8.50 -19.83 -2.91
CA ALA A 76 -9.20 -20.42 -1.76
C ALA A 76 -10.27 -21.42 -2.20
N GLN A 77 -11.01 -21.14 -3.28
CA GLN A 77 -11.99 -22.06 -3.84
C GLN A 77 -11.32 -23.30 -4.46
N ALA A 78 -10.26 -23.11 -5.26
CA ALA A 78 -9.50 -24.19 -5.86
C ALA A 78 -8.89 -25.12 -4.79
N ARG A 79 -8.41 -24.56 -3.68
CA ARG A 79 -7.83 -25.33 -2.55
C ARG A 79 -8.89 -26.12 -1.80
N LYS A 80 -10.09 -25.57 -1.62
CA LYS A 80 -11.24 -26.30 -1.03
C LYS A 80 -11.67 -27.46 -1.92
N ALA A 81 -11.74 -27.25 -3.24
CA ALA A 81 -12.09 -28.30 -4.20
C ALA A 81 -11.02 -29.40 -4.29
N ASN A 82 -9.75 -29.06 -4.06
CA ASN A 82 -8.60 -29.97 -4.19
C ASN A 82 -7.81 -30.08 -2.87
N ALA A 83 -8.47 -30.59 -1.82
CA ALA A 83 -7.89 -30.69 -0.48
C ALA A 83 -6.68 -31.63 -0.39
N ALA A 84 -6.65 -32.70 -1.22
CA ALA A 84 -5.56 -33.65 -1.28
C ALA A 84 -4.86 -33.59 -2.64
N LEU A 85 -3.57 -33.29 -2.63
CA LEU A 85 -2.70 -33.25 -3.81
C LEU A 85 -1.66 -34.38 -3.74
N PRO A 86 -1.24 -34.93 -4.89
CA PRO A 86 -0.04 -35.76 -4.95
C PRO A 86 1.18 -35.04 -4.37
N ALA A 87 2.09 -35.78 -3.73
CA ALA A 87 3.23 -35.23 -3.00
C ALA A 87 4.08 -34.25 -3.85
N ASP A 88 4.35 -34.59 -5.13
CA ASP A 88 5.11 -33.73 -6.03
C ASP A 88 4.42 -32.39 -6.30
N ARG A 89 3.09 -32.37 -6.41
CA ARG A 89 2.32 -31.14 -6.63
C ARG A 89 2.20 -30.31 -5.37
N GLN A 90 2.05 -30.96 -4.21
CA GLN A 90 2.09 -30.25 -2.94
C GLN A 90 3.45 -29.56 -2.77
N LYS A 91 4.56 -30.23 -3.09
CA LYS A 91 5.90 -29.64 -3.09
C LYS A 91 6.02 -28.43 -4.03
N GLN A 92 5.49 -28.51 -5.25
CA GLN A 92 5.47 -27.38 -6.19
C GLN A 92 4.64 -26.20 -5.67
N LEU A 93 3.48 -26.48 -5.06
CA LEU A 93 2.64 -25.45 -4.45
C LEU A 93 3.35 -24.77 -3.28
N ASP A 94 3.97 -25.54 -2.39
CA ASP A 94 4.69 -25.02 -1.23
C ASP A 94 5.87 -24.12 -1.66
N GLN A 95 6.58 -24.51 -2.73
CA GLN A 95 7.64 -23.69 -3.33
C GLN A 95 7.14 -22.34 -3.86
N LEU A 96 5.96 -22.31 -4.48
CA LEU A 96 5.36 -21.05 -4.92
C LEU A 96 4.92 -20.19 -3.72
N LEU A 97 4.22 -20.77 -2.75
CA LEU A 97 3.73 -20.03 -1.59
C LEU A 97 4.86 -19.44 -0.75
N TYR A 98 5.99 -20.14 -0.64
CA TYR A 98 7.21 -19.63 -0.01
C TYR A 98 7.71 -18.31 -0.63
N GLN A 99 7.50 -18.14 -1.94
CA GLN A 99 7.94 -16.96 -2.69
C GLN A 99 6.94 -15.79 -2.66
N ALA A 100 5.76 -15.95 -2.02
CA ALA A 100 4.71 -14.93 -2.02
C ALA A 100 5.17 -13.62 -1.37
N GLU A 101 5.66 -13.68 -0.11
CA GLU A 101 6.15 -12.49 0.61
C GLU A 101 7.35 -11.84 -0.11
N GLN A 102 8.18 -12.64 -0.79
CA GLN A 102 9.32 -12.13 -1.55
C GLN A 102 8.89 -11.24 -2.73
N GLN A 103 7.67 -11.41 -3.25
CA GLN A 103 7.14 -10.54 -4.31
C GLN A 103 6.92 -9.10 -3.82
N LEU A 104 6.69 -8.92 -2.52
CA LEU A 104 6.48 -7.62 -1.86
C LEU A 104 7.78 -6.85 -1.59
N LEU A 105 8.93 -7.43 -1.96
CA LEU A 105 10.23 -6.78 -1.85
C LEU A 105 10.51 -5.91 -3.09
N SER A 106 11.15 -4.76 -2.87
CA SER A 106 11.79 -3.96 -3.91
C SER A 106 13.30 -4.18 -3.90
N ALA A 107 13.89 -4.38 -5.07
CA ALA A 107 15.35 -4.48 -5.22
C ALA A 107 16.07 -3.18 -4.85
N GLU A 108 15.44 -2.04 -5.13
CA GLU A 108 15.96 -0.69 -4.84
C GLU A 108 15.79 -0.31 -3.36
N GLY A 109 14.93 -1.02 -2.63
CA GLY A 109 14.57 -0.71 -1.26
C GLY A 109 13.68 0.52 -1.12
N LEU A 110 13.60 1.06 0.09
CA LEU A 110 12.86 2.28 0.40
C LEU A 110 13.75 3.53 0.19
N PRO A 111 13.17 4.69 -0.16
CA PRO A 111 13.90 5.94 -0.29
C PRO A 111 14.76 6.25 0.93
N ARG A 112 16.04 6.60 0.67
CA ARG A 112 17.09 6.89 1.67
C ARG A 112 17.52 5.73 2.57
N ARG A 113 16.88 4.55 2.46
CA ARG A 113 17.21 3.37 3.26
C ARG A 113 17.07 2.09 2.43
N PRO A 114 17.97 1.87 1.46
CA PRO A 114 17.86 0.79 0.48
C PRO A 114 17.95 -0.63 1.08
N TRP A 115 18.38 -0.76 2.34
CA TRP A 115 18.37 -2.03 3.07
C TRP A 115 16.98 -2.45 3.57
N TYR A 116 16.03 -1.53 3.73
CA TYR A 116 14.63 -1.88 3.96
C TYR A 116 13.93 -2.09 2.63
N ARG A 117 13.62 -3.35 2.30
CA ARG A 117 13.11 -3.73 0.99
C ARG A 117 11.61 -3.98 0.94
N HIS A 118 11.00 -4.23 2.08
CA HIS A 118 9.59 -4.59 2.16
C HIS A 118 8.69 -3.37 1.93
N GLN A 119 7.77 -3.49 0.96
CA GLN A 119 6.96 -2.36 0.47
C GLN A 119 5.67 -2.13 1.28
N ILE A 120 5.19 -3.13 2.02
CA ILE A 120 3.93 -3.03 2.78
C ILE A 120 4.14 -2.54 4.21
N TYR A 121 5.25 -2.88 4.84
CA TYR A 121 5.58 -2.48 6.21
C TYR A 121 7.10 -2.36 6.39
N ALA A 122 7.53 -1.36 7.15
CA ALA A 122 8.91 -1.20 7.60
C ALA A 122 8.96 -0.28 8.84
N PRO A 123 10.07 -0.28 9.61
CA PRO A 123 10.30 0.76 10.61
C PRO A 123 10.20 2.16 9.98
N GLY A 124 9.50 3.06 10.66
CA GLY A 124 9.29 4.42 10.18
C GLY A 124 10.55 5.26 10.28
N PHE A 125 10.81 6.07 9.25
CA PHE A 125 12.04 6.84 9.15
C PHE A 125 12.18 7.90 10.25
N TYR A 126 11.10 8.60 10.56
CA TYR A 126 11.07 9.67 11.56
C TYR A 126 10.39 9.28 12.88
N THR A 127 9.84 8.07 12.98
CA THR A 127 9.06 7.59 14.14
C THR A 127 9.82 6.58 15.01
N GLY A 128 11.13 6.40 14.77
CA GLY A 128 11.95 5.42 15.50
C GLY A 128 11.41 3.99 15.34
N TYR A 129 11.02 3.35 16.45
CA TYR A 129 10.49 1.98 16.46
C TYR A 129 9.05 1.83 15.96
N GLY A 130 8.33 2.93 15.67
CA GLY A 130 6.98 2.86 15.11
C GLY A 130 6.99 2.29 13.69
N VAL A 131 6.36 1.14 13.48
CA VAL A 131 6.19 0.53 12.15
C VAL A 131 5.25 1.40 11.31
N LYS A 132 5.65 1.68 10.07
CA LYS A 132 4.80 2.35 9.08
C LYS A 132 4.27 1.37 8.06
N THR A 133 2.99 1.56 7.75
CA THR A 133 2.26 0.85 6.71
C THR A 133 2.39 1.63 5.40
N MET A 134 2.67 0.91 4.30
CA MET A 134 3.01 1.49 3.00
C MET A 134 4.04 2.63 3.13
N PRO A 135 5.22 2.37 3.75
CA PRO A 135 6.12 3.39 4.26
C PRO A 135 6.58 4.39 3.19
N GLY A 136 6.86 3.93 1.96
CA GLY A 136 7.27 4.82 0.86
C GLY A 136 6.23 5.90 0.55
N VAL A 137 4.98 5.50 0.36
CA VAL A 137 3.86 6.40 0.06
C VAL A 137 3.54 7.28 1.27
N ARG A 138 3.37 6.69 2.44
CA ARG A 138 3.00 7.40 3.66
C ARG A 138 4.01 8.50 3.99
N GLU A 139 5.30 8.16 3.97
CA GLU A 139 6.35 9.11 4.33
C GLU A 139 6.53 10.20 3.27
N ALA A 140 6.36 9.89 1.99
CA ALA A 140 6.37 10.89 0.93
C ALA A 140 5.25 11.92 1.11
N ILE A 141 4.03 11.45 1.43
CA ILE A 141 2.89 12.31 1.75
C ILE A 141 3.18 13.18 2.98
N GLU A 142 3.66 12.60 4.08
CA GLU A 142 3.98 13.37 5.29
C GLU A 142 5.06 14.44 5.07
N GLN A 143 6.00 14.18 4.16
CA GLN A 143 7.05 15.13 3.78
C GLN A 143 6.61 16.09 2.67
N LYS A 144 5.39 15.96 2.16
CA LYS A 144 4.87 16.71 1.01
C LYS A 144 5.71 16.55 -0.27
N ASP A 145 6.41 15.42 -0.38
CA ASP A 145 7.10 15.03 -1.61
C ASP A 145 6.13 14.27 -2.50
N TRP A 146 5.29 15.03 -3.22
CA TRP A 146 4.22 14.47 -4.06
C TRP A 146 4.76 13.65 -5.23
N THR A 147 5.91 14.06 -5.77
CA THR A 147 6.56 13.34 -6.87
C THR A 147 7.02 11.96 -6.40
N LEU A 148 7.63 11.89 -5.21
CA LEU A 148 7.98 10.61 -4.61
C LEU A 148 6.75 9.79 -4.25
N ALA A 149 5.66 10.42 -3.78
CA ALA A 149 4.44 9.71 -3.44
C ALA A 149 3.85 8.97 -4.66
N ASP A 150 3.78 9.64 -5.82
CA ASP A 150 3.31 9.00 -7.06
C ASP A 150 4.21 7.83 -7.49
N VAL A 151 5.54 7.98 -7.40
CA VAL A 151 6.49 6.90 -7.70
C VAL A 151 6.28 5.70 -6.78
N GLU A 152 6.16 5.93 -5.47
CA GLU A 152 6.01 4.86 -4.48
C GLU A 152 4.63 4.19 -4.59
N ILE A 153 3.57 4.91 -4.97
CA ILE A 153 2.25 4.31 -5.24
C ILE A 153 2.36 3.27 -6.36
N VAL A 154 3.04 3.62 -7.46
CA VAL A 154 3.26 2.70 -8.59
C VAL A 154 4.13 1.52 -8.20
N ARG A 155 5.16 1.72 -7.37
CA ARG A 155 6.02 0.63 -6.88
C ARG A 155 5.26 -0.39 -6.03
N ILE A 156 4.44 0.06 -5.08
CA ILE A 156 3.60 -0.83 -4.26
C ILE A 156 2.59 -1.55 -5.15
N ALA A 157 1.95 -0.86 -6.09
CA ALA A 157 1.03 -1.47 -7.04
C ALA A 157 1.70 -2.60 -7.85
N ALA A 158 2.90 -2.35 -8.37
CA ALA A 158 3.68 -3.35 -9.10
C ALA A 158 4.04 -4.56 -8.23
N ALA A 159 4.38 -4.35 -6.95
CA ALA A 159 4.66 -5.43 -6.01
C ALA A 159 3.43 -6.32 -5.76
N LEU A 160 2.27 -5.72 -5.53
CA LEU A 160 1.01 -6.45 -5.35
C LEU A 160 0.57 -7.16 -6.63
N MET A 161 0.84 -6.60 -7.81
CA MET A 161 0.58 -7.30 -9.08
C MET A 161 1.44 -8.57 -9.22
N ARG A 162 2.74 -8.52 -8.86
CA ARG A 162 3.61 -9.71 -8.88
C ARG A 162 3.11 -10.79 -7.92
N GLU A 163 2.70 -10.39 -6.71
CA GLU A 163 2.11 -11.31 -5.75
C GLU A 163 0.80 -11.90 -6.29
N ALA A 164 -0.08 -11.08 -6.85
CA ALA A 164 -1.34 -11.53 -7.45
C ALA A 164 -1.12 -12.56 -8.56
N ASP A 165 -0.13 -12.34 -9.43
CA ASP A 165 0.23 -13.28 -10.50
C ASP A 165 0.82 -14.59 -9.95
N LEU A 166 1.58 -14.53 -8.85
CA LEU A 166 2.04 -15.72 -8.14
C LEU A 166 0.85 -16.52 -7.57
N VAL A 167 -0.11 -15.86 -6.94
CA VAL A 167 -1.33 -16.50 -6.42
C VAL A 167 -2.15 -17.13 -7.55
N THR A 168 -2.24 -16.50 -8.72
CA THR A 168 -2.85 -17.12 -9.91
C THR A 168 -2.15 -18.41 -10.30
N ARG A 169 -0.81 -18.43 -10.36
CA ARG A 169 -0.06 -19.65 -10.69
C ARG A 169 -0.33 -20.76 -9.66
N ALA A 170 -0.39 -20.42 -8.38
CA ALA A 170 -0.74 -21.37 -7.32
C ALA A 170 -2.17 -21.93 -7.50
N ALA A 171 -3.15 -21.09 -7.84
CA ALA A 171 -4.52 -21.52 -8.11
C ALA A 171 -4.60 -22.47 -9.32
N VAL A 172 -3.87 -22.18 -10.40
CA VAL A 172 -3.85 -23.03 -11.60
C VAL A 172 -3.25 -24.43 -11.31
N LEU A 173 -2.24 -24.53 -10.43
CA LEU A 173 -1.70 -25.83 -10.02
C LEU A 173 -2.74 -26.70 -9.29
N LEU A 174 -3.64 -26.07 -8.53
CA LEU A 174 -4.72 -26.75 -7.83
C LEU A 174 -5.78 -27.27 -8.82
N ASP A 175 -6.24 -26.45 -9.77
CA ASP A 175 -7.29 -26.85 -10.72
C ASP A 175 -6.82 -27.94 -11.69
N ARG A 176 -5.56 -27.90 -12.13
CA ARG A 176 -5.00 -28.94 -13.00
C ARG A 176 -4.87 -30.31 -12.31
N ALA A 177 -5.10 -30.42 -11.00
CA ALA A 177 -5.13 -31.72 -10.28
C ALA A 177 -6.37 -32.55 -10.59
N MET A 178 -7.45 -31.90 -11.04
CA MET A 178 -8.70 -32.58 -11.41
C MET A 178 -8.53 -33.48 -12.65
N VAL A 179 -7.72 -33.07 -13.63
CA VAL A 179 -7.60 -33.76 -14.93
C VAL A 179 -6.79 -35.07 -14.85
N SER A 180 -5.96 -35.25 -13.81
CA SER A 180 -5.10 -36.44 -13.68
C SER A 180 -5.64 -37.52 -12.74
N ARG A 181 -6.89 -37.42 -12.25
CA ARG A 181 -7.52 -38.51 -11.50
C ARG A 181 -8.02 -39.55 -12.52
N PRO A 182 -7.58 -40.83 -12.46
CA PRO A 182 -8.17 -41.86 -13.32
C PRO A 182 -9.65 -42.03 -12.96
N ILE A 183 -10.50 -42.05 -13.98
CA ILE A 183 -11.92 -42.37 -13.86
C ILE A 183 -12.01 -43.84 -13.40
N PRO A 184 -12.82 -44.17 -12.37
CA PRO A 184 -12.98 -45.53 -11.88
C PRO A 184 -13.60 -46.47 -12.92
#